data_AF-A0A2N6Q0B3-F1
#
_entry.id   AF-A0A2N6Q0B3-F1
#
_cell.length_a   1.000
_cell.length_b   1.000
_cell.length_c   1.000
_cell.angle_alpha   90.00
_cell.angle_beta   90.00
_cell.angle_gamma   90.00
#
_symmetry.space_group_name_H-M   'P 1'
#
loop_
_entity.id
_entity.type
_entity.pdbx_description
1 polymer ?
#
loop_
_entity_poly.entity_id
_entity_poly.type
_entity_poly.pdbx_seq_one_letter_code
_entity_poly.pdbx_strand_id
1 'polypeptide(L)'
;MKGIEIKNFKAFNNASIVLGDLAVSEHKNILCYGENGSGKTSIYEAIKFFFFKERIIKEKVPNIKVGEERKAEIRQLESNYRNKSMIEEDIFIEVDGMSIESFNFDEQEVYMVSGKDLQVSNEIDILELLNNCYLTRNTIIGEEGCEELIIHEVNRLLSKYFHSDIEICLSQDQGNKIVIEDRIRGLRLDRFFNDFFNESIIRDLCKTLILKFAHYIIFLYLYGMKQTLSSPSFA
;
A
#
# COMPACT_ATOMS: atom_id res chain seq x y z
N MET A 1 -12.99 4.58 -6.90
CA MET A 1 -13.37 3.22 -7.30
C MET A 1 -14.81 2.87 -6.89
N LYS A 2 -15.70 2.88 -7.88
CA LYS A 2 -17.05 2.30 -7.90
C LYS A 2 -17.01 0.80 -8.24
N GLY A 3 -16.11 0.39 -9.13
CA GLY A 3 -15.93 -1.01 -9.48
C GLY A 3 -14.64 -1.31 -10.25
N ILE A 4 -14.30 -2.59 -10.31
CA ILE A 4 -13.18 -3.13 -11.09
C ILE A 4 -13.63 -4.39 -11.84
N GLU A 5 -13.33 -4.44 -13.14
CA GLU A 5 -13.54 -5.62 -13.98
C GLU A 5 -12.19 -6.23 -14.36
N ILE A 6 -12.08 -7.56 -14.29
CA ILE A 6 -10.84 -8.30 -14.58
C ILE A 6 -11.17 -9.49 -15.51
N LYS A 7 -10.41 -9.62 -16.61
CA LYS A 7 -10.42 -10.81 -17.49
C LYS A 7 -9.00 -11.19 -17.90
N ASN A 8 -8.83 -12.45 -18.29
CA ASN A 8 -7.58 -13.01 -18.83
C ASN A 8 -6.37 -12.83 -17.89
N PHE A 9 -6.61 -12.70 -16.58
CA PHE A 9 -5.60 -12.40 -15.57
C PHE A 9 -5.48 -13.53 -14.55
N LYS A 10 -4.33 -14.21 -14.51
CA LYS A 10 -4.00 -15.29 -13.59
C LYS A 10 -5.12 -16.33 -13.47
N ALA A 11 -5.85 -16.36 -12.37
CA ALA A 11 -6.92 -17.32 -12.12
C ALA A 11 -8.20 -17.08 -12.96
N PHE A 12 -8.36 -15.88 -13.54
CA PHE A 12 -9.56 -15.48 -14.26
C PHE A 12 -9.34 -15.63 -15.76
N ASN A 13 -10.17 -16.45 -16.40
CA ASN A 13 -10.18 -16.64 -17.84
C ASN A 13 -11.00 -15.51 -18.52
N ASN A 14 -11.62 -15.78 -19.66
CA ASN A 14 -12.43 -14.80 -20.39
C ASN A 14 -13.76 -14.47 -19.68
N ALA A 15 -14.19 -15.24 -18.69
CA ALA A 15 -15.31 -14.87 -17.85
C ALA A 15 -14.86 -13.74 -16.90
N SER A 16 -15.42 -12.54 -17.07
CA SER A 16 -15.07 -11.44 -16.17
C SER A 16 -15.49 -11.73 -14.75
N ILE A 17 -14.62 -11.30 -13.84
CA ILE A 17 -15.01 -10.97 -12.49
C ILE A 17 -15.19 -9.45 -12.39
N VAL A 18 -16.34 -9.03 -11.85
CA VAL A 18 -16.62 -7.63 -11.52
C VAL A 18 -16.75 -7.53 -10.02
N LEU A 19 -15.99 -6.62 -9.42
CA LEU A 19 -16.10 -6.26 -8.01
C LEU A 19 -16.63 -4.84 -7.91
N GLY A 20 -17.62 -4.61 -7.05
CA GLY A 20 -18.29 -3.33 -6.94
C GLY A 20 -19.48 -3.19 -7.88
N ASP A 21 -19.92 -1.97 -8.11
CA ASP A 21 -21.09 -1.68 -8.93
C ASP A 21 -20.90 -0.33 -9.61
N LEU A 22 -20.69 -0.35 -10.93
CA LEU A 22 -20.45 0.84 -11.73
C LEU A 22 -21.67 1.78 -11.77
N ALA A 23 -22.87 1.27 -11.47
CA ALA A 23 -24.11 2.04 -11.48
C ALA A 23 -24.36 2.83 -10.19
N VAL A 24 -23.61 2.55 -9.11
CA VAL A 24 -23.82 3.17 -7.79
C VAL A 24 -22.66 4.12 -7.48
N SER A 25 -22.98 5.34 -7.05
CA SER A 25 -22.00 6.40 -6.75
C SER A 25 -21.38 6.33 -5.34
N GLU A 26 -21.77 5.35 -4.53
CA GLU A 26 -21.34 5.23 -3.13
C GLU A 26 -20.04 4.43 -2.98
N HIS A 27 -19.24 4.80 -1.98
CA HIS A 27 -18.07 4.06 -1.57
C HIS A 27 -18.47 2.70 -0.99
N LYS A 28 -17.81 1.62 -1.43
CA LYS A 28 -18.11 0.26 -0.98
C LYS A 28 -16.93 -0.36 -0.22
N ASN A 29 -17.23 -1.02 0.89
CA ASN A 29 -16.31 -1.94 1.54
C ASN A 29 -16.51 -3.33 0.93
N ILE A 30 -15.43 -3.93 0.43
CA ILE A 30 -15.47 -5.24 -0.23
C ILE A 30 -14.68 -6.25 0.60
N LEU A 31 -15.33 -7.34 0.99
CA LEU A 31 -14.71 -8.49 1.64
C LEU A 31 -14.64 -9.66 0.67
N CYS A 32 -13.43 -10.04 0.25
CA CYS A 32 -13.20 -11.21 -0.60
C CYS A 32 -12.78 -12.42 0.25
N TYR A 33 -13.60 -13.47 0.27
CA TYR A 33 -13.32 -14.74 0.96
C TYR A 33 -13.64 -15.94 0.05
N GLY A 34 -13.10 -17.11 0.38
CA GLY A 34 -13.24 -18.32 -0.42
C GLY A 34 -12.14 -19.33 -0.14
N GLU A 35 -12.21 -20.51 -0.73
CA GLU A 35 -11.25 -21.61 -0.53
C GLU A 35 -9.87 -21.35 -1.14
N ASN A 36 -8.85 -22.09 -0.71
CA ASN A 36 -7.52 -21.99 -1.31
C ASN A 36 -7.58 -22.32 -2.81
N GLY A 37 -6.95 -21.48 -3.63
CA GLY A 37 -7.02 -21.59 -5.10
C GLY A 37 -8.20 -20.87 -5.75
N SER A 38 -9.13 -20.28 -4.99
CA SER A 38 -10.31 -19.58 -5.54
C SER A 38 -10.03 -18.25 -6.28
N GLY A 39 -8.77 -17.86 -6.46
CA GLY A 39 -8.39 -16.62 -7.15
C GLY A 39 -8.31 -15.36 -6.28
N LYS A 40 -8.48 -15.43 -4.95
CA LYS A 40 -8.36 -14.27 -4.04
C LYS A 40 -7.04 -13.49 -4.22
N THR A 41 -5.92 -14.21 -4.26
CA THR A 41 -4.60 -13.59 -4.49
C THR A 41 -4.51 -12.96 -5.88
N SER A 42 -5.15 -13.57 -6.89
CA SER A 42 -5.19 -13.00 -8.24
C SER A 42 -5.97 -11.68 -8.28
N ILE A 43 -7.04 -11.52 -7.49
CA ILE A 43 -7.74 -10.23 -7.34
C ILE A 43 -6.79 -9.17 -6.77
N TYR A 44 -6.12 -9.47 -5.66
CA TYR A 44 -5.16 -8.56 -5.05
C TYR A 44 -4.04 -8.18 -6.04
N GLU A 45 -3.53 -9.15 -6.80
CA GLU A 45 -2.49 -8.90 -7.79
C GLU A 45 -2.97 -8.12 -9.01
N ALA A 46 -4.25 -8.24 -9.40
CA ALA A 46 -4.83 -7.45 -10.49
C ALA A 46 -4.95 -5.98 -10.12
N ILE A 47 -5.48 -5.70 -8.92
CA ILE A 47 -5.55 -4.32 -8.37
C ILE A 47 -4.14 -3.74 -8.29
N LYS A 48 -3.19 -4.52 -7.76
CA LYS A 48 -1.78 -4.12 -7.67
C LYS A 48 -1.16 -3.84 -9.03
N PHE A 49 -1.43 -4.70 -10.01
CA PHE A 49 -0.94 -4.52 -11.37
C PHE A 49 -1.49 -3.24 -11.99
N PHE A 50 -2.79 -2.97 -11.85
CA PHE A 50 -3.42 -1.77 -12.41
C PHE A 50 -2.83 -0.48 -11.84
N PHE A 51 -2.77 -0.34 -10.51
CA PHE A 51 -2.32 0.91 -9.87
C PHE A 51 -0.80 1.07 -9.82
N PHE A 52 -0.03 -0.03 -9.85
CA PHE A 52 1.40 0.00 -9.58
C PHE A 52 2.26 -0.68 -10.66
N LYS A 53 1.77 -0.80 -11.90
CA LYS A 53 2.50 -1.43 -13.02
C LYS A 53 3.93 -0.93 -13.17
N GLU A 54 4.14 0.39 -13.17
CA GLU A 54 5.48 0.98 -13.31
C GLU A 54 6.42 0.60 -12.16
N ARG A 55 5.92 0.61 -10.93
CA ARG A 55 6.70 0.19 -9.77
C ARG A 55 7.06 -1.29 -9.86
N ILE A 56 6.12 -2.14 -10.24
CA ILE A 56 6.36 -3.58 -10.46
C ILE A 56 7.44 -3.79 -11.53
N ILE A 57 7.38 -3.04 -12.65
CA ILE A 57 8.41 -3.08 -13.70
C ILE A 57 9.77 -2.67 -13.13
N LYS A 58 9.85 -1.59 -12.35
CA LYS A 58 11.10 -1.12 -11.74
C LYS A 58 11.71 -2.15 -10.77
N GLU A 59 10.88 -2.86 -10.02
CA GLU A 59 11.31 -3.88 -9.06
C GLU A 59 11.72 -5.20 -9.73
N LYS A 60 11.07 -5.57 -10.84
CA LYS A 60 11.24 -6.89 -11.49
C LYS A 60 12.13 -6.88 -12.72
N VAL A 61 12.26 -5.74 -13.40
CA VAL A 61 13.07 -5.61 -14.62
C VAL A 61 14.32 -4.78 -14.32
N PRO A 62 15.51 -5.39 -14.34
CA PRO A 62 16.77 -4.69 -14.02
C PRO A 62 16.97 -3.42 -14.85
N ASN A 63 17.40 -2.33 -14.22
CA ASN A 63 17.66 -1.05 -14.89
C ASN A 63 18.83 -1.09 -15.88
N ILE A 64 19.71 -2.09 -15.77
CA ILE A 64 20.82 -2.29 -16.71
C ILE A 64 20.35 -2.70 -18.11
N LYS A 65 19.16 -3.31 -18.22
CA LYS A 65 18.55 -3.67 -19.51
C LYS A 65 17.91 -2.43 -20.13
N VAL A 66 18.24 -2.16 -21.38
CA VAL A 66 17.80 -0.98 -22.13
C VAL A 66 17.28 -1.34 -23.54
N GLY A 67 16.58 -0.43 -24.19
CA GLY A 67 16.09 -0.63 -25.56
C GLY A 67 15.15 -1.83 -25.71
N GLU A 68 15.36 -2.62 -26.77
CA GLU A 68 14.52 -3.79 -27.08
C GLU A 68 14.64 -4.92 -26.05
N GLU A 69 15.81 -5.10 -25.42
CA GLU A 69 15.98 -6.09 -24.37
C GLU A 69 15.06 -5.80 -23.18
N ARG A 70 14.98 -4.51 -22.77
CA ARG A 70 14.07 -4.08 -21.71
C ARG A 70 12.60 -4.32 -22.09
N LYS A 71 12.22 -4.03 -23.34
CA LYS A 71 10.86 -4.25 -23.82
C LYS A 71 10.48 -5.73 -23.80
N ALA A 72 11.38 -6.62 -24.20
CA ALA A 72 11.16 -8.06 -24.18
C ALA A 72 10.92 -8.57 -22.74
N GLU A 73 11.69 -8.10 -21.77
CA GLU A 73 11.52 -8.44 -20.35
C GLU A 73 10.19 -7.92 -19.77
N ILE A 74 9.78 -6.70 -20.14
CA ILE A 74 8.48 -6.17 -19.74
C ILE A 74 7.35 -7.06 -20.30
N ARG A 75 7.42 -7.43 -21.58
CA ARG A 75 6.42 -8.35 -22.19
C ARG A 75 6.41 -9.71 -21.49
N GLN A 76 7.59 -10.24 -21.13
CA GLN A 76 7.69 -11.50 -20.40
C GLN A 76 7.11 -11.38 -18.99
N LEU A 77 7.38 -10.28 -18.28
CA LEU A 77 6.77 -9.98 -17.00
C LEU A 77 5.24 -9.94 -17.09
N GLU A 78 4.69 -9.23 -18.08
CA GLU A 78 3.25 -9.16 -18.34
C GLU A 78 2.67 -10.55 -18.67
N SER A 79 3.39 -11.38 -19.43
CA SER A 79 2.96 -12.75 -19.74
C SER A 79 2.78 -13.62 -18.48
N ASN A 80 3.54 -13.35 -17.41
CA ASN A 80 3.40 -14.07 -16.13
C ASN A 80 2.08 -13.75 -15.39
N TYR A 81 1.42 -12.66 -15.77
CA TYR A 81 0.11 -12.28 -15.25
C TYR A 81 -1.05 -12.77 -16.11
N ARG A 82 -0.78 -13.24 -17.34
CA ARG A 82 -1.83 -13.80 -18.21
C ARG A 82 -2.40 -15.10 -17.64
N ASN A 83 -3.68 -15.31 -17.90
CA ASN A 83 -4.29 -16.60 -17.62
C ASN A 83 -3.71 -17.69 -18.53
N LYS A 84 -3.40 -18.85 -17.97
CA LYS A 84 -2.72 -19.94 -18.70
C LYS A 84 -3.54 -20.55 -19.83
N SER A 85 -4.87 -20.42 -19.80
CA SER A 85 -5.76 -20.87 -20.87
C SER A 85 -6.08 -19.78 -21.91
N MET A 86 -5.63 -18.54 -21.68
CA MET A 86 -5.91 -17.37 -22.53
C MET A 86 -4.59 -16.65 -22.88
N ILE A 87 -3.58 -17.41 -23.33
CA ILE A 87 -2.22 -16.88 -23.55
C ILE A 87 -2.20 -15.85 -24.69
N GLU A 88 -3.02 -16.08 -25.73
CA GLU A 88 -3.10 -15.22 -26.93
C GLU A 88 -3.91 -13.94 -26.67
N GLU A 89 -4.75 -13.93 -25.64
CA GLU A 89 -5.58 -12.79 -25.27
C GLU A 89 -4.84 -11.84 -24.33
N ASP A 90 -5.07 -10.54 -24.51
CA ASP A 90 -4.49 -9.52 -23.65
C ASP A 90 -5.18 -9.50 -22.27
N ILE A 91 -4.41 -9.08 -21.27
CA ILE A 91 -4.92 -8.82 -19.92
C ILE A 91 -5.92 -7.68 -20.02
N PHE A 92 -7.09 -7.88 -19.43
CA PHE A 92 -8.11 -6.84 -19.35
C PHE A 92 -8.33 -6.51 -17.87
N ILE A 93 -8.05 -5.27 -17.50
CA ILE A 93 -8.39 -4.73 -16.19
C ILE A 93 -8.89 -3.31 -16.40
N GLU A 94 -10.11 -3.04 -15.94
CA GLU A 94 -10.70 -1.71 -15.95
C GLU A 94 -11.14 -1.33 -14.55
N VAL A 95 -10.84 -0.10 -14.14
CA VAL A 95 -11.31 0.50 -12.90
C VAL A 95 -12.23 1.65 -13.27
N ASP A 96 -13.46 1.62 -12.75
CA ASP A 96 -14.49 2.61 -13.04
C ASP A 96 -14.77 2.78 -14.55
N GLY A 97 -14.60 1.68 -15.31
CA GLY A 97 -14.77 1.63 -16.78
C GLY A 97 -13.60 2.21 -17.58
N MET A 98 -12.47 2.49 -16.92
CA MET A 98 -11.27 3.06 -17.54
C MET A 98 -10.13 2.05 -17.50
N SER A 99 -9.43 1.89 -18.62
CA SER A 99 -8.23 1.05 -18.71
C SER A 99 -7.03 1.72 -18.05
N ILE A 100 -5.93 0.99 -17.90
CA ILE A 100 -4.71 1.51 -17.30
C ILE A 100 -4.12 2.69 -18.10
N GLU A 101 -4.34 2.73 -19.42
CA GLU A 101 -3.85 3.79 -20.31
C GLU A 101 -4.66 5.09 -20.20
N SER A 102 -5.93 5.01 -19.80
CA SER A 102 -6.84 6.16 -19.73
C SER A 102 -7.18 6.62 -18.31
N PHE A 103 -6.86 5.81 -17.30
CA PHE A 103 -7.15 6.11 -15.90
C PHE A 103 -6.34 7.30 -15.37
N ASN A 104 -7.02 8.26 -14.72
CA ASN A 104 -6.35 9.36 -14.04
C ASN A 104 -5.86 8.92 -12.64
N PHE A 105 -4.59 8.53 -12.53
CA PHE A 105 -4.00 8.08 -11.27
C PHE A 105 -3.85 9.18 -10.21
N ASP A 106 -3.87 10.46 -10.61
CA ASP A 106 -3.69 11.59 -9.68
C ASP A 106 -4.95 11.86 -8.84
N GLU A 107 -6.11 11.36 -9.27
CA GLU A 107 -7.39 11.54 -8.57
C GLU A 107 -7.70 10.43 -7.56
N GLN A 108 -6.86 9.37 -7.50
CA GLN A 108 -7.13 8.23 -6.62
C GLN A 108 -5.91 7.80 -5.80
N GLU A 109 -6.05 7.92 -4.49
CA GLU A 109 -5.10 7.40 -3.51
C GLU A 109 -5.35 5.90 -3.28
N VAL A 110 -4.29 5.10 -3.39
CA VAL A 110 -4.34 3.64 -3.26
C VAL A 110 -3.23 3.18 -2.33
N TYR A 111 -3.64 2.43 -1.32
CA TYR A 111 -2.75 1.83 -0.34
C TYR A 111 -2.98 0.33 -0.31
N MET A 112 -1.95 -0.44 -0.62
CA MET A 112 -2.02 -1.90 -0.61
C MET A 112 -1.00 -2.45 0.38
N VAL A 113 -1.53 -3.09 1.42
CA VAL A 113 -0.78 -3.73 2.49
C VAL A 113 -1.12 -5.21 2.50
N SER A 114 -0.11 -6.05 2.52
CA SER A 114 -0.22 -7.50 2.65
C SER A 114 0.33 -7.97 4.00
N GLY A 115 -0.01 -9.21 4.38
CA GLY A 115 0.51 -9.79 5.61
C GLY A 115 2.04 -9.90 5.65
N LYS A 116 2.71 -9.98 4.49
CA LYS A 116 4.18 -9.99 4.40
C LYS A 116 4.79 -8.64 4.73
N ASP A 117 4.11 -7.56 4.33
CA ASP A 117 4.58 -6.18 4.56
C ASP A 117 4.51 -5.82 6.06
N LEU A 118 3.69 -6.56 6.83
CA LEU A 118 3.54 -6.41 8.28
C LEU A 118 4.46 -7.33 9.09
N GLN A 119 5.28 -8.17 8.45
CA GLN A 119 6.20 -9.05 9.17
C GLN A 119 7.40 -8.24 9.66
N VAL A 120 7.49 -8.12 10.97
CA VAL A 120 8.61 -7.47 11.66
C VAL A 120 9.52 -8.57 12.18
N SER A 121 10.81 -8.52 11.87
CA SER A 121 11.76 -9.56 12.29
C SER A 121 12.39 -9.24 13.65
N ASN A 122 12.93 -8.03 13.82
CA ASN A 122 13.62 -7.63 15.06
C ASN A 122 13.29 -6.21 15.51
N GLU A 123 13.13 -5.27 14.57
CA GLU A 123 12.93 -3.85 14.84
C GLU A 123 11.93 -3.28 13.84
N ILE A 124 11.35 -2.12 14.16
CA ILE A 124 10.44 -1.41 13.27
C ILE A 124 11.12 -0.11 12.84
N ASP A 125 11.55 -0.08 11.58
CA ASP A 125 11.91 1.14 10.88
C ASP A 125 10.69 1.60 10.06
N ILE A 126 10.24 2.83 10.31
CA ILE A 126 9.05 3.40 9.66
C ILE A 126 9.25 3.51 8.15
N LEU A 127 10.42 3.96 7.70
CA LEU A 127 10.70 4.16 6.28
C LEU A 127 10.72 2.82 5.54
N GLU A 128 11.37 1.81 6.14
CA GLU A 128 11.38 0.46 5.58
C GLU A 128 9.96 -0.11 5.50
N LEU A 129 9.16 0.05 6.56
CA LEU A 129 7.77 -0.40 6.60
C LEU A 129 6.93 0.23 5.48
N LEU A 130 7.05 1.55 5.28
CA LEU A 130 6.34 2.27 4.22
C LEU A 130 6.84 1.89 2.82
N ASN A 131 8.15 1.73 2.64
CA ASN A 131 8.75 1.33 1.37
C ASN A 131 8.32 -0.09 0.95
N ASN A 132 8.09 -0.99 1.90
CA ASN A 132 7.62 -2.34 1.62
C ASN A 132 6.16 -2.36 1.11
N CYS A 133 5.34 -1.39 1.52
CA CYS A 133 3.95 -1.27 1.08
C CYS A 133 3.83 -0.64 -0.31
N TYR A 134 2.75 -0.95 -1.04
CA TYR A 134 2.44 -0.26 -2.30
C TYR A 134 1.51 0.92 -2.02
N LEU A 135 2.11 2.11 -1.95
CA LEU A 135 1.45 3.38 -1.65
C LEU A 135 1.57 4.31 -2.88
N THR A 136 0.55 5.14 -3.15
CA THR A 136 0.54 6.09 -4.28
C THR A 136 1.74 7.06 -4.24
N ARG A 137 2.18 7.51 -5.42
CA ARG A 137 3.47 8.18 -5.70
C ARG A 137 3.70 9.50 -4.96
N ASN A 138 2.66 10.13 -4.42
CA ASN A 138 2.76 11.40 -3.70
C ASN A 138 3.03 11.22 -2.21
N THR A 139 3.45 10.02 -1.79
CA THR A 139 3.87 9.75 -0.44
C THR A 139 5.21 10.47 -0.19
N ILE A 140 5.19 11.78 0.13
CA ILE A 140 6.35 12.54 0.60
C ILE A 140 6.78 11.92 1.93
N ILE A 141 7.74 11.01 1.86
CA ILE A 141 8.38 10.44 3.02
C ILE A 141 9.59 11.35 3.33
N GLY A 142 9.55 12.05 4.47
CA GLY A 142 10.69 12.84 4.98
C GLY A 142 10.49 14.34 5.15
N GLU A 143 9.27 14.84 5.31
CA GLU A 143 9.08 16.19 5.88
C GLU A 143 9.38 16.15 7.39
N GLU A 144 10.34 16.97 7.84
CA GLU A 144 10.75 17.06 9.24
C GLU A 144 9.56 17.37 10.17
N GLY A 145 9.39 16.56 11.22
CA GLY A 145 8.39 16.78 12.29
C GLY A 145 7.04 16.07 12.06
N CYS A 146 6.89 15.38 10.93
CA CYS A 146 5.73 14.54 10.63
C CYS A 146 5.63 13.34 11.58
N GLU A 147 6.77 12.77 11.95
CA GLU A 147 6.87 11.54 12.71
C GLU A 147 6.27 11.69 14.10
N GLU A 148 6.57 12.78 14.81
CA GLU A 148 6.06 13.02 16.17
C GLU A 148 4.53 13.12 16.22
N LEU A 149 3.92 13.82 15.25
CA LEU A 149 2.46 13.94 15.15
C LEU A 149 1.81 12.58 14.88
N ILE A 150 2.42 11.76 14.03
CA ILE A 150 1.91 10.44 13.72
C ILE A 150 2.07 9.51 14.92
N ILE A 151 3.21 9.52 15.60
CA ILE A 151 3.45 8.77 16.83
C ILE A 151 2.40 9.13 17.89
N HIS A 152 2.13 10.42 18.08
CA HIS A 152 1.09 10.88 19.01
C HIS A 152 -0.29 10.33 18.63
N GLU A 153 -0.66 10.41 17.36
CA GLU A 153 -1.94 9.92 16.86
C GLU A 153 -2.06 8.39 16.95
N VAL A 154 -0.97 7.65 16.70
CA VAL A 154 -0.91 6.19 16.85
C VAL A 154 -1.10 5.81 18.31
N ASN A 155 -0.38 6.43 19.24
CA ASN A 155 -0.56 6.21 20.68
C ASN A 155 -2.00 6.50 21.13
N ARG A 156 -2.58 7.60 20.64
CA ARG A 156 -3.99 7.94 20.90
C ARG A 156 -4.93 6.84 20.40
N LEU A 157 -4.69 6.27 19.22
CA LEU A 157 -5.52 5.18 18.70
C LEU A 157 -5.35 3.88 19.49
N LEU A 158 -4.11 3.49 19.79
CA LEU A 158 -3.79 2.31 20.59
C LEU A 158 -4.51 2.36 21.94
N SER A 159 -4.46 3.50 22.63
CA SER A 159 -5.16 3.69 23.90
C SER A 159 -6.69 3.72 23.73
N LYS A 160 -7.21 4.51 22.78
CA LYS A 160 -8.66 4.77 22.68
C LYS A 160 -9.47 3.62 22.08
N TYR A 161 -8.93 2.94 21.07
CA TYR A 161 -9.68 1.95 20.29
C TYR A 161 -9.19 0.52 20.49
N PHE A 162 -7.89 0.33 20.76
CA PHE A 162 -7.32 -0.99 21.02
C PHE A 162 -7.17 -1.28 22.52
N HIS A 163 -7.45 -0.29 23.38
CA HIS A 163 -7.30 -0.39 24.83
C HIS A 163 -5.94 -0.99 25.24
N SER A 164 -4.90 -0.60 24.51
CA SER A 164 -3.55 -1.11 24.70
C SER A 164 -2.79 -0.25 25.69
N ASP A 165 -2.06 -0.90 26.60
CA ASP A 165 -1.10 -0.26 27.51
C ASP A 165 0.28 -0.04 26.87
N ILE A 166 0.35 -0.26 25.55
CA ILE A 166 1.54 -0.07 24.75
C ILE A 166 1.55 1.33 24.18
N GLU A 167 2.70 1.97 24.30
CA GLU A 167 3.02 3.21 23.64
C GLU A 167 4.27 3.06 22.79
N ILE A 168 4.40 3.95 21.83
CA ILE A 168 5.55 4.04 20.96
C ILE A 168 6.18 5.43 21.02
N CYS A 169 7.49 5.48 20.82
CA CYS A 169 8.21 6.72 20.57
C CYS A 169 9.33 6.50 19.55
N LEU A 170 9.93 7.58 19.06
CA LEU A 170 11.08 7.49 18.17
C LEU A 170 12.34 7.17 18.97
N SER A 171 13.21 6.35 18.41
CA SER A 171 14.55 6.12 18.97
C SER A 171 15.38 7.40 18.88
N GLN A 172 16.05 7.74 19.98
CA GLN A 172 16.92 8.93 20.04
C GLN A 172 18.17 8.77 19.17
N ASP A 173 18.61 7.54 18.93
CA ASP A 173 19.84 7.25 18.18
C ASP A 173 19.57 7.13 16.67
N GLN A 174 18.33 6.81 16.27
CA GLN A 174 17.94 6.56 14.88
C GLN A 174 16.50 7.04 14.66
N GLY A 175 16.34 8.24 14.11
CA GLY A 175 15.07 9.00 14.09
C GLY A 175 13.87 8.35 13.40
N ASN A 176 14.05 7.25 12.66
CA ASN A 176 12.97 6.51 11.98
C ASN A 176 12.58 5.21 12.67
N LYS A 177 13.30 4.80 13.72
CA LYS A 177 13.04 3.57 14.45
C LYS A 177 12.09 3.79 15.60
N ILE A 178 11.23 2.81 15.81
CA ILE A 178 10.26 2.81 16.91
C ILE A 178 10.85 2.12 18.13
N VAL A 179 10.65 2.75 19.29
CA VAL A 179 10.75 2.12 20.60
C VAL A 179 9.33 1.80 21.07
N ILE A 180 9.11 0.57 21.53
CA ILE A 180 7.85 0.10 22.12
C ILE A 180 7.99 0.08 23.65
N GLU A 181 7.05 0.72 24.32
CA GLU A 181 6.94 0.79 25.78
C GLU A 181 5.67 0.07 26.25
N ASP A 182 5.83 -0.95 27.10
CA ASP A 182 4.73 -1.62 27.81
C ASP A 182 4.71 -1.14 29.26
N ARG A 183 3.69 -0.34 29.58
CA ARG A 183 3.55 0.30 30.90
C ARG A 183 3.23 -0.69 32.02
N ILE A 184 2.59 -1.82 31.72
CA ILE A 184 2.24 -2.84 32.71
C ILE A 184 3.50 -3.64 33.10
N ARG A 185 4.30 -4.02 32.10
CA ARG A 185 5.52 -4.81 32.32
C ARG A 185 6.73 -3.98 32.71
N GLY A 186 6.64 -2.65 32.56
CA GLY A 186 7.78 -1.74 32.72
C GLY A 186 8.88 -2.01 31.68
N LEU A 187 8.48 -2.44 30.49
CA LEU A 187 9.39 -2.86 29.42
C LEU A 187 9.50 -1.74 28.39
N ARG A 188 10.73 -1.43 27.96
CA ARG A 188 11.02 -0.46 26.90
C ARG A 188 12.07 -1.06 25.97
N LEU A 189 11.71 -1.30 24.72
CA LEU A 189 12.56 -1.99 23.75
C LEU A 189 12.53 -1.27 22.40
N ASP A 190 13.65 -1.27 21.71
CA ASP A 190 13.83 -0.77 20.34
C ASP A 190 14.11 -1.91 19.33
N ARG A 191 14.23 -3.15 19.85
CA ARG A 191 14.55 -4.35 19.09
C ARG A 191 14.07 -5.62 19.81
N PHE A 192 14.20 -6.75 19.12
CA PHE A 192 13.78 -8.09 19.55
C PHE A 192 12.28 -8.19 19.84
N PHE A 193 11.45 -7.47 19.07
CA PHE A 193 10.02 -7.39 19.37
C PHE A 193 9.31 -8.75 19.39
N ASN A 194 9.70 -9.67 18.52
CA ASN A 194 9.12 -11.01 18.48
C ASN A 194 9.39 -11.86 19.73
N ASP A 195 10.41 -11.52 20.51
CA ASP A 195 10.76 -12.25 21.73
C ASP A 195 9.92 -11.81 22.94
N PHE A 196 9.38 -10.58 22.90
CA PHE A 196 8.72 -9.96 24.07
C PHE A 196 7.25 -9.59 23.84
N PHE A 197 6.84 -9.38 22.59
CA PHE A 197 5.50 -8.96 22.22
C PHE A 197 4.79 -10.04 21.39
N ASN A 198 3.47 -10.12 21.53
CA ASN A 198 2.65 -10.98 20.69
C ASN A 198 2.65 -10.44 19.25
N GLU A 199 2.77 -11.32 18.27
CA GLU A 199 2.69 -10.99 16.85
C GLU A 199 1.43 -10.17 16.50
N SER A 200 0.29 -10.44 17.15
CA SER A 200 -0.94 -9.67 16.90
C SER A 200 -0.78 -8.18 17.25
N ILE A 201 -0.11 -7.89 18.36
CA ILE A 201 0.16 -6.52 18.81
C ILE A 201 1.06 -5.81 17.80
N ILE A 202 2.15 -6.47 17.40
CA ILE A 202 3.10 -5.91 16.44
C ILE A 202 2.42 -5.65 15.08
N ARG A 203 1.57 -6.58 14.62
CA ARG A 203 0.81 -6.42 13.38
C ARG A 203 -0.19 -5.27 13.46
N ASP A 204 -0.92 -5.12 14.57
CA ASP A 204 -1.89 -4.03 14.72
C ASP A 204 -1.21 -2.66 14.86
N LEU A 205 -0.07 -2.61 15.54
CA LEU A 205 0.81 -1.44 15.57
C LEU A 205 1.27 -1.07 14.14
N CYS A 206 1.83 -2.00 13.38
CA CYS A 206 2.32 -1.74 12.02
C CYS A 206 1.20 -1.26 11.08
N LYS A 207 0.01 -1.88 11.14
CA LYS A 207 -1.15 -1.42 10.37
C LYS A 207 -1.53 0.01 10.73
N THR A 208 -1.55 0.33 12.02
CA THR A 208 -1.93 1.66 12.51
C THR A 208 -0.93 2.71 12.08
N LEU A 209 0.37 2.39 12.16
CA LEU A 209 1.46 3.23 11.63
C LEU A 209 1.27 3.50 10.14
N ILE A 210 1.20 2.44 9.32
CA ILE A 210 1.06 2.58 7.86
C ILE A 210 -0.16 3.44 7.51
N LEU A 211 -1.31 3.18 8.13
CA LEU A 211 -2.54 3.92 7.86
C LEU A 211 -2.41 5.41 8.21
N LYS A 212 -1.73 5.73 9.32
CA LYS A 212 -1.57 7.13 9.75
C LYS A 212 -0.54 7.89 8.94
N PHE A 213 0.57 7.25 8.59
CA PHE A 213 1.52 7.82 7.62
C PHE A 213 0.85 8.06 6.27
N ALA A 214 0.12 7.08 5.73
CA ALA A 214 -0.61 7.25 4.48
C ALA A 214 -1.61 8.42 4.52
N HIS A 215 -2.43 8.51 5.58
CA HIS A 215 -3.41 9.59 5.72
C HIS A 215 -2.77 10.98 5.91
N TYR A 216 -1.70 11.08 6.71
CA TYR A 216 -1.06 12.36 6.97
C TYR A 216 -0.41 12.93 5.71
N ILE A 217 0.15 12.06 4.87
CA ILE A 217 0.80 12.50 3.64
C ILE A 217 -0.22 13.02 2.62
N ILE A 218 -1.43 12.44 2.57
CA ILE A 218 -2.56 13.04 1.82
C ILE A 218 -2.87 14.45 2.31
N PHE A 219 -2.93 14.63 3.64
CA PHE A 219 -3.25 15.93 4.23
C PHE A 219 -2.22 16.98 3.81
N LEU A 220 -0.93 16.66 3.87
CA LEU A 220 0.14 17.55 3.41
C LEU A 220 0.06 17.85 1.91
N TYR A 221 -0.13 16.83 1.07
CA TYR A 221 -0.24 17.00 -0.39
C TYR A 221 -1.40 17.92 -0.77
N LEU A 222 -2.60 17.69 -0.22
CA LEU A 222 -3.77 18.53 -0.47
C LEU A 222 -3.57 19.96 0.05
N TYR A 223 -2.86 20.12 1.17
CA TYR A 223 -2.59 21.44 1.75
C TYR A 223 -1.52 22.21 0.96
N GLY A 224 -0.47 21.53 0.49
CA GLY A 224 0.57 22.09 -0.38
C GLY A 224 0.02 22.51 -1.75
N MET A 225 -0.87 21.72 -2.35
CA MET A 225 -1.58 22.11 -3.58
C MET A 225 -2.47 23.34 -3.39
N LYS A 226 -3.11 23.50 -2.23
CA LYS A 226 -3.89 24.72 -1.94
C LYS A 226 -3.00 25.97 -1.86
N GLN A 227 -1.76 25.85 -1.42
CA GLN A 227 -0.82 26.97 -1.38
C GLN A 227 -0.29 27.35 -2.77
N THR A 228 -0.02 26.38 -3.65
CA THR A 228 0.44 26.67 -5.03
C THR A 228 -0.67 27.24 -5.91
N LEU A 229 -1.93 26.82 -5.71
CA LEU A 229 -3.10 27.40 -6.38
C LEU A 229 -3.50 28.79 -5.85
N SER A 230 -2.95 29.22 -4.72
CA SER A 230 -3.21 30.55 -4.13
C SER A 230 -2.09 31.57 -4.34
N SER A 231 -1.03 31.22 -5.07
CA SER A 231 -0.08 32.20 -5.62
C SER A 231 -0.68 32.86 -6.86
N PRO A 232 -1.07 34.14 -6.83
CA PRO A 232 -1.40 34.85 -8.06
C PRO A 232 -0.10 35.04 -8.85
N SER A 233 -0.13 34.67 -10.12
CA SER A 233 0.84 35.15 -11.10
C SER A 233 0.71 36.67 -11.19
N PHE A 234 1.56 37.39 -10.46
CA PHE A 234 1.80 38.80 -10.75
C PHE A 234 2.73 38.87 -11.96
N ALA A 235 2.14 39.28 -13.07
CA ALA A 235 2.81 39.90 -14.21
C ALA A 235 3.50 41.20 -13.80
#